data_AF-A0A382JGM3-F1
#
_entry.id   AF-A0A382JGM3-F1
#
_cell.length_a   1.000
_cell.length_b   1.000
_cell.length_c   1.000
_cell.angle_alpha   90.00
_cell.angle_beta   90.00
_cell.angle_gamma   90.00
#
_symmetry.space_group_name_H-M   'P 1'
#
loop_
_entity.id
_entity.type
_entity.pdbx_description
1 polymer ?
#
loop_
_entity_poly.entity_id
_entity_poly.type
_entity_poly.pdbx_seq_one_letter_code
_entity_poly.pdbx_strand_id
1 'polypeptide(L)'
;MRLTFQQVKKKIESMVPSGIDYEVDLEAASIAITTSEPEAFSGQDSLASKIAKTIKRRIEIRPSADILMDAKDAEAKIIEMLPDEAGLKRVYFDGAISECTIVCDDPGVAVGPKGASIRGIRDEIGWI
;
A
#
# COMPACT_ATOMS: atom_id res chain seq x y z
N MET A 1 -14.27 -17.95 18.40
CA MET A 1 -12.90 -18.45 18.67
C MET A 1 -11.94 -17.65 17.80
N ARG A 2 -10.92 -17.00 18.37
CA ARG A 2 -9.90 -16.28 17.57
C ARG A 2 -9.02 -17.31 16.86
N LEU A 3 -8.77 -17.11 15.57
CA LEU A 3 -7.85 -17.95 14.81
C LEU A 3 -6.42 -17.71 15.31
N THR A 4 -5.63 -18.77 15.40
CA THR A 4 -4.18 -18.66 15.58
C THR A 4 -3.54 -18.09 14.31
N PHE A 5 -2.31 -17.57 14.42
CA PHE A 5 -1.59 -17.04 13.26
C PHE A 5 -1.43 -18.07 12.14
N GLN A 6 -1.10 -19.31 12.48
CA GLN A 6 -0.96 -20.41 11.52
C GLN A 6 -2.28 -20.72 10.80
N GLN A 7 -3.41 -20.64 11.52
CA GLN A 7 -4.74 -20.79 10.90
C GLN A 7 -5.10 -19.59 10.00
N VAL A 8 -4.65 -18.38 10.35
CA VAL A 8 -4.80 -17.20 9.48
C VAL A 8 -4.00 -17.39 8.18
N LYS A 9 -2.71 -17.75 8.27
CA LYS A 9 -1.86 -18.01 7.09
C LYS A 9 -2.49 -19.04 6.15
N LYS A 10 -2.87 -20.22 6.68
CA LYS A 10 -3.51 -21.28 5.88
C LYS A 10 -4.81 -20.84 5.20
N LYS A 11 -5.62 -20.01 5.87
CA LYS A 11 -6.84 -19.49 5.26
C LYS A 11 -6.54 -18.50 4.14
N ILE A 12 -5.59 -17.59 4.35
CA ILE A 12 -5.17 -16.65 3.31
C ILE A 12 -4.62 -17.41 2.10
N GLU A 13 -3.77 -18.42 2.35
CA GLU A 13 -3.21 -19.30 1.32
C GLU A 13 -4.26 -20.04 0.49
N SER A 14 -5.39 -20.45 1.11
CA SER A 14 -6.51 -21.04 0.36
C SER A 14 -7.32 -20.04 -0.47
N MET A 15 -7.12 -18.73 -0.28
CA MET A 15 -7.87 -17.66 -0.93
C MET A 15 -7.05 -16.92 -2.00
N VAL A 16 -5.73 -16.84 -1.84
CA VAL A 16 -4.85 -16.17 -2.81
C VAL A 16 -4.59 -17.10 -4.01
N PRO A 17 -4.78 -16.63 -5.25
CA PRO A 17 -4.43 -17.39 -6.45
C PRO A 17 -2.96 -17.84 -6.46
N SER A 18 -2.69 -19.00 -7.05
CA SER A 18 -1.33 -19.47 -7.26
C SER A 18 -0.54 -18.54 -8.17
N GLY A 19 0.73 -18.30 -7.87
CA GLY A 19 1.64 -17.50 -8.69
C GLY A 19 1.76 -16.03 -8.26
N ILE A 20 1.10 -15.64 -7.17
CA ILE A 20 1.32 -14.35 -6.50
C ILE A 20 2.24 -14.57 -5.32
N ASP A 21 3.37 -13.86 -5.29
CA ASP A 21 4.30 -13.90 -4.18
C ASP A 21 3.86 -12.93 -3.08
N TYR A 22 3.71 -13.44 -1.86
CA TYR A 22 3.32 -12.63 -0.71
C TYR A 22 3.80 -13.21 0.63
N GLU A 23 3.98 -12.33 1.61
CA GLU A 23 4.23 -12.67 3.01
C GLU A 23 3.06 -12.20 3.88
N VAL A 24 2.86 -12.86 5.02
CA VAL A 24 1.77 -12.55 5.95
C VAL A 24 2.32 -12.39 7.34
N ASP A 25 2.04 -11.22 7.94
CA ASP A 25 2.42 -10.89 9.30
C ASP A 25 1.25 -10.40 10.15
N LEU A 26 1.43 -10.50 11.47
CA LEU A 26 0.49 -9.98 12.45
C LEU A 26 1.07 -8.74 13.11
N GLU A 27 0.44 -7.61 12.83
CA GLU A 27 0.88 -6.33 13.35
C GLU A 27 -0.19 -5.72 14.23
N ALA A 28 0.02 -5.86 15.54
CA ALA A 28 -0.96 -5.48 16.55
C ALA A 28 -2.36 -6.06 16.23
N ALA A 29 -3.29 -5.20 15.80
CA ALA A 29 -4.67 -5.57 15.51
C ALA A 29 -4.90 -6.02 14.04
N SER A 30 -4.04 -5.64 13.11
CA SER A 30 -4.15 -5.94 11.67
C SER A 30 -3.34 -7.16 11.25
N ILE A 31 -3.62 -7.61 10.03
CA ILE A 31 -2.78 -8.55 9.28
C ILE A 31 -2.17 -7.75 8.14
N ALA A 32 -0.84 -7.75 8.05
CA ALA A 32 -0.12 -7.20 6.92
C ALA A 32 0.07 -8.30 5.87
N ILE A 33 -0.20 -7.98 4.62
CA ILE A 33 0.14 -8.80 3.45
C ILE A 33 1.13 -8.00 2.61
N THR A 34 2.38 -8.44 2.58
CA THR A 34 3.46 -7.79 1.82
C THR A 34 3.65 -8.50 0.50
N THR A 35 3.69 -7.79 -0.62
CA THR A 35 3.76 -8.38 -1.97
C THR A 35 4.37 -7.42 -2.98
N SER A 36 4.99 -7.97 -4.02
CA SER A 36 5.43 -7.24 -5.22
C SER A 36 4.29 -6.96 -6.19
N GLU A 37 3.09 -7.52 -5.95
CA GLU A 37 1.90 -7.39 -6.80
C GLU A 37 0.69 -6.81 -6.02
N PRO A 38 0.81 -5.60 -5.42
CA PRO A 38 -0.25 -5.03 -4.57
C PRO A 38 -1.58 -4.83 -5.32
N GLU A 39 -1.54 -4.64 -6.63
CA GLU A 39 -2.74 -4.52 -7.46
C GLU A 39 -3.58 -5.81 -7.51
N ALA A 40 -2.97 -7.00 -7.34
CA ALA A 40 -3.71 -8.26 -7.25
C ALA A 40 -4.64 -8.31 -6.03
N PHE A 41 -4.37 -7.49 -5.02
CA PHE A 41 -5.16 -7.38 -3.79
C PHE A 41 -6.12 -6.18 -3.78
N SER A 42 -6.12 -5.37 -4.83
CA SER A 42 -6.82 -4.08 -4.93
C SER A 42 -8.11 -4.16 -5.76
N GLY A 43 -8.89 -3.07 -5.80
CA GLY A 43 -10.10 -2.96 -6.66
C GLY A 43 -11.46 -3.18 -5.99
N GLN A 44 -12.53 -3.17 -6.80
CA GLN A 44 -13.90 -3.39 -6.33
C GLN A 44 -14.15 -4.88 -6.07
N ASP A 45 -14.67 -5.24 -4.90
CA ASP A 45 -14.74 -6.64 -4.42
C ASP A 45 -13.37 -7.35 -4.40
N SER A 46 -12.35 -6.60 -3.96
CA SER A 46 -10.96 -7.04 -3.94
C SER A 46 -10.71 -8.29 -3.11
N LEU A 47 -9.61 -8.99 -3.43
CA LEU A 47 -9.11 -10.11 -2.65
C LEU A 47 -8.85 -9.71 -1.18
N ALA A 48 -8.28 -8.52 -0.93
CA ALA A 48 -8.10 -8.00 0.42
C ALA A 48 -9.43 -7.89 1.19
N SER A 49 -10.49 -7.39 0.53
CA SER A 49 -11.82 -7.27 1.13
C SER A 49 -12.44 -8.63 1.45
N LYS A 50 -12.26 -9.62 0.58
CA LYS A 50 -12.73 -11.00 0.78
C LYS A 50 -12.00 -11.66 1.95
N ILE A 51 -10.68 -11.49 2.02
CA ILE A 51 -9.86 -11.99 3.13
C ILE A 51 -10.30 -11.33 4.44
N ALA A 52 -10.45 -10.01 4.47
CA ALA A 52 -10.87 -9.26 5.66
C ALA A 52 -12.21 -9.76 6.22
N LYS A 53 -13.21 -9.97 5.35
CA LYS A 53 -14.53 -10.52 5.72
C LYS A 53 -14.43 -11.94 6.29
N THR A 54 -13.59 -12.78 5.70
CA THR A 54 -13.41 -14.18 6.11
C THR A 54 -12.66 -14.30 7.44
N ILE A 55 -11.59 -13.53 7.62
CA ILE A 55 -10.75 -13.56 8.81
C ILE A 55 -11.34 -12.71 9.95
N LYS A 56 -12.19 -11.73 9.62
CA LYS A 56 -12.79 -10.75 10.54
C LYS A 56 -11.72 -9.92 11.27
N ARG A 57 -10.68 -9.54 10.53
CA ARG A 57 -9.61 -8.61 10.96
C ARG A 57 -9.26 -7.67 9.82
N ARG A 58 -8.75 -6.49 10.15
CA ARG A 58 -8.26 -5.51 9.17
C ARG A 58 -7.07 -6.10 8.42
N ILE A 59 -7.09 -5.97 7.09
CA ILE A 59 -6.00 -6.36 6.19
C ILE A 59 -5.36 -5.09 5.68
N GLU A 60 -4.04 -5.02 5.76
CA GLU A 60 -3.20 -3.96 5.19
C GLU A 60 -2.38 -4.60 4.07
N ILE A 61 -2.45 -4.04 2.86
CA ILE A 61 -1.62 -4.49 1.74
C ILE A 61 -0.40 -3.60 1.69
N ARG A 62 0.79 -4.20 1.60
CA ARG A 62 2.06 -3.49 1.54
C ARG A 62 2.86 -3.87 0.30
N PRO A 63 3.43 -2.88 -0.39
CA PRO A 63 4.50 -3.11 -1.36
C PRO A 63 5.68 -3.80 -0.67
N SER A 64 6.24 -4.81 -1.32
CA SER A 64 7.50 -5.42 -0.92
C SER A 64 8.67 -4.46 -1.19
N ALA A 65 9.75 -4.61 -0.42
CA ALA A 65 10.88 -3.68 -0.48
C ALA A 65 11.61 -3.65 -1.83
N ASP A 66 11.49 -4.71 -2.64
CA ASP A 66 12.08 -4.82 -3.97
C ASP A 66 11.40 -3.94 -5.04
N ILE A 67 10.16 -3.50 -4.80
CA ILE A 67 9.43 -2.59 -5.69
C ILE A 67 9.41 -1.14 -5.18
N LEU A 68 10.00 -0.87 -4.01
CA LEU A 68 10.10 0.48 -3.47
C LEU A 68 11.32 1.20 -4.03
N MET A 69 11.09 2.40 -4.57
CA MET A 69 12.17 3.32 -4.89
C MET A 69 12.85 3.80 -3.58
N ASP A 70 14.17 4.05 -3.61
CA ASP A 70 14.85 4.65 -2.45
C ASP A 70 14.17 5.98 -2.07
N ALA A 71 14.05 6.26 -0.78
CA ALA A 71 13.32 7.41 -0.27
C ALA A 71 13.80 8.75 -0.87
N LYS A 72 15.11 8.88 -1.12
CA LYS A 72 15.68 10.11 -1.71
C LYS A 72 15.27 10.27 -3.17
N ASP A 73 15.32 9.19 -3.95
CA ASP A 73 14.93 9.21 -5.35
C ASP A 73 13.41 9.36 -5.50
N ALA A 74 12.65 8.73 -4.61
CA ALA A 74 11.20 8.87 -4.51
C ALA A 74 10.79 10.31 -4.19
N GLU A 75 11.47 10.98 -3.25
CA GLU A 75 11.22 12.40 -2.94
C GLU A 75 11.47 13.29 -4.17
N ALA A 76 12.56 13.04 -4.91
CA ALA A 76 12.86 13.77 -6.14
C ALA A 76 11.76 13.57 -7.19
N LYS A 77 11.25 12.34 -7.35
CA LYS A 77 10.12 12.08 -8.27
C LYS A 77 8.80 12.68 -7.82
N ILE A 78 8.51 12.70 -6.52
CA ILE A 78 7.33 13.39 -6.00
C ILE A 78 7.42 14.88 -6.32
N ILE A 79 8.57 15.53 -6.12
CA ILE A 79 8.77 16.94 -6.44
C ILE A 79 8.55 17.21 -7.94
N GLU A 80 9.01 16.32 -8.82
CA GLU A 80 8.86 16.45 -10.27
C GLU A 80 7.41 16.27 -10.74
N MET A 81 6.67 15.33 -10.14
CA MET A 81 5.34 14.95 -10.59
C MET A 81 4.21 15.76 -9.94
N LEU A 82 4.43 16.29 -8.73
CA LEU A 82 3.41 17.02 -8.02
C LEU A 82 3.25 18.44 -8.60
N PRO A 83 2.02 18.93 -8.84
CA PRO A 83 1.82 20.29 -9.33
C PRO A 83 2.37 21.33 -8.35
N ASP A 84 3.05 22.37 -8.86
CA ASP A 84 3.61 23.47 -8.05
C ASP A 84 2.52 24.14 -7.19
N GLU A 85 1.29 24.23 -7.70
CA GLU A 85 0.15 24.82 -7.01
C GLU A 85 -0.28 24.04 -5.77
N ALA A 86 0.08 22.75 -5.67
CA ALA A 86 -0.16 21.97 -4.46
C ALA A 86 0.66 22.52 -3.27
N GLY A 87 1.77 23.23 -3.52
CA GLY A 87 2.59 23.84 -2.48
C GLY A 87 3.24 22.80 -1.56
N LEU A 88 4.01 21.87 -2.12
CA LEU A 88 4.72 20.84 -1.35
C LEU A 88 5.55 21.46 -0.21
N LYS A 89 5.42 20.91 1.00
CA LYS A 89 6.20 21.30 2.17
C LYS A 89 7.21 20.25 2.58
N ARG A 90 6.77 18.99 2.65
CA ARG A 90 7.60 17.89 3.14
C ARG A 90 7.04 16.54 2.71
N VAL A 91 7.94 15.60 2.53
CA VAL A 91 7.60 14.17 2.41
C VAL A 91 8.17 13.43 3.62
N TYR A 92 7.41 12.49 4.17
CA TYR A 92 7.87 11.56 5.19
C TYR A 92 7.75 10.14 4.66
N PHE A 93 8.77 9.32 4.89
CA PHE A 93 8.76 7.92 4.51
C PHE A 93 8.76 7.06 5.77
N ASP A 94 7.85 6.09 5.82
CA ASP A 94 7.82 5.04 6.83
C ASP A 94 8.11 3.69 6.17
N GLY A 95 9.38 3.30 6.20
CA GLY A 95 9.84 2.03 5.63
C GLY A 95 9.36 0.79 6.39
N ALA A 96 8.79 0.92 7.60
CA ALA A 96 8.24 -0.23 8.31
C ALA A 96 6.89 -0.68 7.71
N ILE A 97 6.16 0.26 7.11
CA ILE A 97 4.83 0.02 6.53
C ILE A 97 4.75 0.33 5.03
N SER A 98 5.86 0.73 4.41
CA SER A 98 5.97 1.05 2.98
C SER A 98 5.07 2.23 2.56
N GLU A 99 4.89 3.21 3.45
CA GLU A 99 4.04 4.39 3.22
C GLU A 99 4.86 5.67 3.10
N CYS A 100 4.37 6.61 2.29
CA CYS A 100 4.86 7.96 2.20
C CYS A 100 3.74 8.97 2.51
N THR A 101 4.06 9.99 3.32
CA THR A 101 3.12 11.07 3.64
C THR A 101 3.59 12.35 2.99
N ILE A 102 2.81 12.84 2.02
CA ILE A 102 3.05 14.10 1.32
C ILE A 102 2.29 15.22 2.04
N VAL A 103 3.03 16.19 2.60
CA VAL A 103 2.48 17.38 3.25
C VAL A 103 2.58 18.57 2.30
N CYS A 104 1.44 19.19 2.01
CA CYS A 104 1.32 20.26 1.03
C CYS A 104 0.24 21.28 1.46
N ASP A 105 0.19 22.43 0.81
CA ASP A 105 -0.79 23.48 1.10
C ASP A 105 -2.20 23.12 0.57
N ASP A 106 -2.29 22.53 -0.63
CA ASP A 106 -3.55 22.10 -1.25
C ASP A 106 -3.53 20.60 -1.60
N PRO A 107 -4.05 19.74 -0.71
CA PRO A 107 -4.16 18.30 -0.97
C PRO A 107 -5.11 17.94 -2.11
N GLY A 108 -6.09 18.79 -2.44
CA GLY A 108 -7.01 18.53 -3.54
C GLY A 108 -6.31 18.59 -4.89
N VAL A 109 -5.44 19.59 -5.06
CA VAL A 109 -4.54 19.69 -6.22
C VAL A 109 -3.55 18.54 -6.24
N ALA A 110 -2.93 18.21 -5.10
CA ALA A 110 -1.98 17.10 -4.98
C ALA A 110 -2.58 15.75 -5.42
N VAL A 111 -3.81 15.45 -4.98
CA VAL A 111 -4.56 14.23 -5.36
C VAL A 111 -4.92 14.24 -6.85
N GLY A 112 -5.30 15.40 -7.37
CA GLY A 112 -5.69 15.58 -8.76
C GLY A 112 -7.04 14.93 -9.12
N PRO A 113 -7.51 15.09 -10.37
CA PRO A 113 -8.83 14.62 -10.79
C PRO A 113 -8.99 13.11 -10.59
N LYS A 114 -9.98 12.71 -9.77
CA LYS A 114 -10.21 11.31 -9.39
C LYS A 114 -8.98 10.62 -8.79
N GLY A 115 -8.00 11.34 -8.24
CA GLY A 115 -6.78 10.72 -7.70
C GLY A 115 -5.77 10.29 -8.77
N ALA A 116 -5.77 10.91 -9.95
CA ALA A 116 -4.83 10.55 -11.02
C ALA A 116 -3.37 10.86 -10.66
N SER A 117 -3.12 11.99 -9.99
CA SER A 117 -1.77 12.43 -9.62
C SER A 117 -1.13 11.47 -8.61
N ILE A 118 -1.80 11.24 -7.48
CA ILE A 118 -1.29 10.32 -6.45
C ILE A 118 -1.16 8.88 -6.94
N ARG A 119 -2.04 8.42 -7.84
CA ARG A 119 -1.91 7.09 -8.45
C ARG A 119 -0.68 7.01 -9.35
N GLY A 120 -0.46 8.02 -10.19
CA GLY A 120 0.74 8.09 -11.02
C GLY A 120 2.02 8.11 -10.17
N ILE A 121 2.04 8.89 -9.09
CA ILE A 121 3.17 8.91 -8.15
C ILE A 121 3.38 7.51 -7.56
N ARG A 122 2.34 6.88 -7.00
CA ARG A 122 2.41 5.53 -6.42
C ARG A 122 2.92 4.48 -7.42
N ASP A 123 2.45 4.52 -8.66
CA ASP A 123 2.86 3.57 -9.70
C ASP A 123 4.34 3.76 -10.08
N GLU A 124 4.85 4.99 -10.01
CA GLU A 124 6.25 5.33 -10.33
C GLU A 124 7.22 4.99 -9.19
N ILE A 125 6.86 5.26 -7.94
CA ILE A 125 7.77 5.13 -6.79
C ILE A 125 7.55 3.86 -5.95
N GLY A 126 6.42 3.18 -6.11
CA GLY A 126 6.06 1.95 -5.40
C GLY A 126 5.53 2.14 -3.97
N TRP A 127 5.70 3.31 -3.37
CA TRP A 127 5.21 3.66 -2.02
C TRP A 127 3.68 3.88 -2.00
N ILE A 128 3.05 3.63 -0.85
CA ILE A 128 1.63 3.91 -0.59
C ILE A 128 1.41 5.33 -0.07
#